data_AF-A0AAE4AUX4-F1
#
_entry.id   AF-A0AAE4AUX4-F1
#
_cell.length_a   1.000
_cell.length_b   1.000
_cell.length_c   1.000
_cell.angle_alpha   90.00
_cell.angle_beta   90.00
_cell.angle_gamma   90.00
#
_symmetry.space_group_name_H-M   'P 1'
#
loop_
_entity.id
_entity.type
_entity.pdbx_description
1 polymer ?
#
loop_
_entity_poly.entity_id
_entity_poly.type
_entity_poly.pdbx_seq_one_letter_code
_entity_poly.pdbx_strand_id
1 'polypeptide(L)'
;MDGDVWQRPRTWRPQLVVVGLGINDFSTAINPGEPWTPESLAEAYRLAYHGFLDTLRARYGERTIIVVSSTDSAAGFPEAAARVVTERSDRVRLWHYPGTGLDYGGCHWHPSLADHTLIAARLRSFVDTLPLRW
;
A
#
# COMPACT_ATOMS: atom_id res chain seq x y z
N MET A 1 -10.55 27.48 0.04
CA MET A 1 -9.23 27.31 0.66
C MET A 1 -8.34 26.76 -0.45
N ASP A 2 -7.37 27.54 -0.89
CA ASP A 2 -6.32 27.00 -1.75
C ASP A 2 -5.51 26.05 -0.87
N GLY A 3 -5.71 24.74 -1.04
CA GLY A 3 -4.99 23.73 -0.28
C GLY A 3 -3.50 23.86 -0.53
N ASP A 4 -2.67 23.52 0.46
CA ASP A 4 -1.22 23.50 0.33
C ASP A 4 -0.80 22.61 -0.84
N VAL A 5 -0.53 23.22 -2.01
CA VAL A 5 0.01 22.50 -3.15
C VAL A 5 1.47 22.26 -2.86
N TRP A 6 1.79 21.01 -2.49
CA TRP A 6 3.17 20.60 -2.27
C TRP A 6 4.05 20.93 -3.48
N GLN A 7 4.95 21.90 -3.30
CA GLN A 7 5.93 22.30 -4.30
C GLN A 7 7.07 21.26 -4.33
N ARG A 8 6.87 20.17 -5.07
CA ARG A 8 7.85 19.09 -5.18
C ARG A 8 9.20 19.62 -5.69
N PRO A 9 10.30 19.51 -4.91
CA PRO A 9 11.62 19.88 -5.38
C PRO A 9 12.02 19.06 -6.61
N ARG A 10 12.71 19.67 -7.59
CA ARG A 10 13.22 18.93 -8.78
C ARG A 10 14.14 17.78 -8.39
N THR A 11 14.81 17.91 -7.25
CA THR A 11 15.72 16.94 -6.64
C THR A 11 15.02 15.83 -5.86
N TRP A 12 13.68 15.87 -5.73
CA TRP A 12 12.94 14.81 -5.04
C TRP A 12 13.08 13.47 -5.78
N ARG A 13 13.87 12.57 -5.20
CA ARG A 13 14.18 11.23 -5.71
C ARG A 13 14.20 10.27 -4.52
N PRO A 14 13.05 9.73 -4.10
CA PRO A 14 12.99 8.86 -2.93
C PRO A 14 13.76 7.55 -3.20
N GLN A 15 14.51 7.06 -2.21
CA GLN A 15 15.07 5.71 -2.24
C GLN A 15 14.02 4.65 -1.87
N LEU A 16 12.98 5.05 -1.15
CA LEU A 16 11.88 4.21 -0.67
C LEU A 16 10.52 4.87 -0.97
N VAL A 17 9.61 4.11 -1.55
CA VAL A 17 8.20 4.48 -1.71
C VAL A 17 7.36 3.42 -1.03
N VAL A 18 6.53 3.79 -0.05
CA VAL A 18 5.57 2.89 0.61
C VAL A 18 4.18 3.20 0.07
N VAL A 19 3.49 2.19 -0.46
CA VAL A 19 2.15 2.30 -1.04
C VAL A 19 1.16 1.59 -0.14
N GLY A 20 0.27 2.37 0.48
CA GLY A 20 -0.86 1.88 1.28
C GLY A 20 -2.17 2.11 0.57
N LEU A 21 -2.45 1.30 -0.45
CA LEU A 21 -3.70 1.31 -1.21
C LEU A 21 -4.25 -0.11 -1.28
N GLY A 22 -5.58 -0.25 -1.28
CA GLY A 22 -6.27 -1.53 -1.44
C GLY A 22 -7.38 -1.82 -0.43
N ILE A 23 -7.32 -1.28 0.79
CA ILE A 23 -8.41 -1.51 1.77
C ILE A 23 -9.75 -1.05 1.21
N ASN A 24 -9.80 0.09 0.51
CA ASN A 24 -11.04 0.61 -0.07
C ASN A 24 -11.61 -0.29 -1.18
N ASP A 25 -10.76 -1.00 -1.92
CA ASP A 25 -11.18 -1.93 -2.97
C ASP A 25 -11.89 -3.17 -2.38
N PHE A 26 -11.49 -3.62 -1.18
CA PHE A 26 -11.94 -4.90 -0.59
C PHE A 26 -12.78 -4.77 0.70
N SER A 27 -12.84 -3.59 1.32
CA SER A 27 -13.50 -3.39 2.63
C SER A 27 -15.02 -3.41 2.60
N THR A 28 -15.62 -3.33 1.42
CA THR A 28 -17.08 -3.42 1.23
C THR A 28 -17.42 -4.60 0.35
N ALA A 29 -18.58 -5.21 0.60
CA ALA A 29 -19.16 -6.12 -0.37
C ALA A 29 -19.37 -5.38 -1.70
N ILE A 30 -19.19 -6.09 -2.81
CA ILE A 30 -19.49 -5.56 -4.14
C ILE A 30 -20.99 -5.24 -4.19
N ASN A 31 -21.33 -3.98 -4.46
CA ASN A 31 -22.70 -3.51 -4.45
C ASN A 31 -23.46 -3.94 -5.71
N PRO A 32 -24.80 -4.06 -5.63
CA PRO A 32 -25.62 -4.24 -6.81
C PRO A 32 -25.37 -3.13 -7.85
N GLY A 33 -25.03 -3.53 -9.08
CA GLY A 33 -24.75 -2.62 -10.19
C GLY A 33 -23.27 -2.35 -10.46
N GLU A 34 -22.37 -2.76 -9.57
CA GLU A 34 -20.94 -2.81 -9.90
C GLU A 34 -20.64 -3.94 -10.89
N PRO A 35 -19.70 -3.76 -11.82
CA PRO A 35 -19.45 -4.73 -12.90
C PRO A 35 -18.60 -5.94 -12.45
N TRP A 36 -18.44 -6.15 -11.15
CA TRP A 36 -17.44 -7.05 -10.58
C TRP A 36 -18.05 -8.29 -9.92
N THR A 37 -17.41 -9.44 -10.13
CA THR A 37 -17.36 -10.54 -9.15
C THR A 37 -16.11 -10.41 -8.27
N PRO A 38 -16.02 -11.09 -7.12
CA PRO A 38 -14.80 -11.09 -6.29
C PRO A 38 -13.53 -11.43 -7.08
N GLU A 39 -13.61 -12.42 -7.98
CA GLU A 39 -12.47 -12.86 -8.80
C GLU A 39 -12.08 -11.78 -9.81
N SER A 40 -13.07 -11.19 -10.49
CA SER A 40 -12.80 -10.12 -11.46
C SER A 40 -12.30 -8.84 -10.81
N LEU A 41 -12.73 -8.54 -9.57
CA LEU A 41 -12.24 -7.40 -8.79
C LEU A 41 -10.78 -7.63 -8.39
N ALA A 42 -10.43 -8.82 -7.91
CA ALA A 42 -9.05 -9.16 -7.57
C ALA A 42 -8.13 -9.08 -8.79
N GLU A 43 -8.61 -9.50 -9.96
CA GLU A 43 -7.86 -9.39 -11.22
C GLU A 43 -7.74 -7.93 -11.71
N ALA A 44 -8.82 -7.15 -11.61
CA ALA A 44 -8.81 -5.72 -11.95
C ALA A 44 -7.86 -4.93 -11.03
N TYR A 45 -7.93 -5.18 -9.72
CA TYR A 45 -6.99 -4.66 -8.72
C TYR A 45 -5.56 -5.01 -9.11
N ARG A 46 -5.26 -6.28 -9.41
CA ARG A 46 -3.93 -6.74 -9.80
C ARG A 46 -3.38 -5.98 -11.02
N LEU A 47 -4.19 -5.87 -12.08
CA LEU A 47 -3.80 -5.15 -13.30
C LEU A 47 -3.57 -3.66 -13.05
N ALA A 48 -4.47 -3.01 -12.32
CA ALA A 48 -4.35 -1.60 -11.96
C ALA A 48 -3.10 -1.34 -11.10
N TYR A 49 -2.82 -2.22 -10.13
CA TYR A 49 -1.68 -2.10 -9.25
C TYR A 49 -0.36 -2.27 -10.02
N HIS A 50 -0.26 -3.24 -10.93
CA HIS A 50 0.92 -3.38 -11.79
C HIS A 50 1.17 -2.13 -12.63
N GLY A 51 0.13 -1.57 -13.27
CA GLY A 51 0.25 -0.31 -14.01
C GLY A 51 0.69 0.88 -13.14
N PHE A 52 0.23 0.92 -11.89
CA PHE A 52 0.67 1.93 -10.93
C PHE A 52 2.14 1.74 -10.51
N LEU A 53 2.57 0.51 -10.25
CA LEU A 53 3.98 0.20 -9.95
C LEU A 53 4.89 0.56 -11.12
N ASP A 54 4.46 0.31 -12.36
CA ASP A 54 5.22 0.70 -13.56
C ASP A 54 5.33 2.22 -13.68
N THR A 55 4.26 2.95 -13.33
CA THR A 55 4.28 4.42 -13.25
C THR A 55 5.29 4.91 -12.21
N LEU A 56 5.32 4.30 -11.02
CA LEU A 56 6.29 4.63 -9.97
C LEU A 56 7.72 4.30 -10.40
N ARG A 57 7.92 3.15 -11.06
CA ARG A 57 9.22 2.71 -11.56
C ARG A 57 9.75 3.67 -12.64
N ALA A 58 8.92 4.07 -13.59
CA ALA A 58 9.27 5.05 -14.62
C ALA A 58 9.62 6.41 -14.01
N ARG A 59 8.90 6.81 -12.94
CA ARG A 59 9.11 8.11 -12.29
C ARG A 59 10.34 8.17 -11.38
N TYR A 60 10.63 7.10 -10.65
CA TYR A 60 11.66 7.10 -9.60
C TYR A 60 12.86 6.19 -9.91
N GLY A 61 12.84 5.46 -11.02
CA GLY A 61 13.95 4.64 -11.50
C GLY A 61 14.13 3.31 -10.75
N GLU A 62 15.01 2.47 -11.28
CA GLU A 62 15.21 1.07 -10.84
C GLU A 62 15.78 0.91 -9.44
N ARG A 63 16.48 1.93 -8.92
CA ARG A 63 17.11 1.88 -7.59
C ARG A 63 16.11 2.05 -6.45
N THR A 64 14.97 2.69 -6.72
CA THR A 64 13.92 2.92 -5.73
C THR A 64 13.33 1.59 -5.28
N ILE A 65 13.32 1.34 -3.98
CA ILE A 65 12.57 0.22 -3.40
C ILE A 65 11.11 0.66 -3.26
N ILE A 66 10.19 -0.12 -3.81
CA ILE A 66 8.75 0.11 -3.66
C ILE A 66 8.21 -0.95 -2.70
N VAL A 67 7.52 -0.51 -1.66
CA VAL A 67 6.89 -1.39 -0.67
C VAL A 67 5.40 -1.31 -0.86
N VAL A 68 4.77 -2.43 -1.17
CA VAL A 68 3.32 -2.59 -1.13
C VAL A 68 2.97 -3.00 0.28
N SER A 69 2.15 -2.20 0.98
CA SER A 69 1.67 -2.56 2.31
C SER A 69 0.32 -3.26 2.24
N SER A 70 0.13 -4.31 3.03
CA SER A 70 -1.17 -4.97 3.21
C SER A 70 -1.51 -5.20 4.68
N THR A 71 -2.78 -5.46 4.98
CA THR A 71 -3.28 -5.71 6.34
C THR A 71 -4.55 -6.54 6.32
N ASP A 72 -4.93 -7.10 7.47
CA ASP A 72 -6.10 -7.97 7.63
C ASP A 72 -7.44 -7.22 7.67
N SER A 73 -7.43 -5.89 7.50
CA SER A 73 -8.64 -5.04 7.60
C SER A 73 -9.69 -5.31 6.51
N ALA A 74 -9.38 -6.11 5.49
CA ALA A 74 -10.32 -6.51 4.44
C ALA A 74 -10.03 -7.93 3.95
N ALA A 75 -11.07 -8.74 3.78
CA ALA A 75 -10.94 -10.12 3.32
C ALA A 75 -10.41 -10.18 1.87
N GLY A 76 -9.45 -11.07 1.60
CA GLY A 76 -8.85 -11.26 0.28
C GLY A 76 -7.83 -10.18 -0.13
N PHE A 77 -7.75 -9.05 0.59
CA PHE A 77 -6.79 -8.00 0.31
C PHE A 77 -5.33 -8.43 0.53
N PRO A 78 -4.95 -9.09 1.66
CA PRO A 78 -3.59 -9.59 1.84
C PRO A 78 -3.13 -10.49 0.69
N GLU A 79 -3.97 -11.41 0.24
CA GLU A 79 -3.69 -12.35 -0.84
C GLU A 79 -3.57 -11.64 -2.19
N ALA A 80 -4.46 -10.70 -2.50
CA ALA A 80 -4.40 -9.92 -3.72
C ALA A 80 -3.13 -9.06 -3.79
N ALA A 81 -2.77 -8.38 -2.69
CA ALA A 81 -1.54 -7.60 -2.59
C ALA A 81 -0.28 -8.48 -2.68
N ALA A 82 -0.29 -9.64 -2.02
CA ALA A 82 0.80 -10.60 -2.12
C ALA A 82 1.00 -11.07 -3.57
N ARG A 83 -0.08 -11.43 -4.27
CA ARG A 83 -0.04 -11.85 -5.67
C ARG A 83 0.59 -10.79 -6.57
N VAL A 84 0.22 -9.52 -6.40
CA VAL A 84 0.84 -8.40 -7.13
C VAL A 84 2.35 -8.42 -6.95
N VAL A 85 2.85 -8.53 -5.70
CA VAL A 85 4.29 -8.52 -5.41
C VAL A 85 4.99 -9.78 -5.93
N THR A 86 4.41 -10.97 -5.79
CA THR A 86 5.05 -12.22 -6.25
C THR A 86 5.24 -12.29 -7.77
N GLU A 87 4.41 -11.57 -8.53
CA GLU A 87 4.51 -11.46 -9.98
C GLU A 87 5.59 -10.44 -10.43
N ARG A 88 6.24 -9.75 -9.49
CA ARG A 88 7.33 -8.80 -9.77
C ARG A 88 8.70 -9.45 -9.63
N SER A 89 9.60 -9.17 -10.57
CA SER A 89 11.02 -9.51 -10.49
C SER A 89 11.91 -8.34 -10.05
N ASP A 90 11.35 -7.14 -9.91
CA ASP A 90 12.08 -5.91 -9.58
C ASP A 90 12.14 -5.62 -8.07
N ARG A 91 12.58 -4.42 -7.69
CA ARG A 91 12.72 -3.99 -6.28
C ARG A 91 11.38 -3.64 -5.62
N VAL A 92 10.38 -4.50 -5.79
CA VAL A 92 9.10 -4.42 -5.10
C VAL A 92 9.13 -5.38 -3.91
N ARG A 93 8.62 -4.96 -2.76
CA ARG A 93 8.56 -5.76 -1.53
C ARG A 93 7.17 -5.70 -0.95
N LEU A 94 6.73 -6.79 -0.34
CA LEU A 94 5.50 -6.83 0.44
C LEU A 94 5.84 -6.52 1.90
N TRP A 95 5.09 -5.61 2.50
CA TRP A 95 5.05 -5.44 3.94
C TRP A 95 3.63 -5.67 4.44
N HIS A 96 3.39 -6.86 4.98
CA HIS A 96 2.13 -7.16 5.65
C HIS A 96 2.23 -6.78 7.13
N TYR A 97 1.24 -6.04 7.66
CA TYR A 97 1.13 -5.77 9.09
C TYR A 97 -0.22 -6.26 9.63
N PRO A 98 -0.22 -7.03 10.75
CA PRO A 98 -1.44 -7.60 11.28
C PRO A 98 -2.27 -6.54 12.00
N GLY A 99 -3.59 -6.77 12.04
CA GLY A 99 -4.51 -5.94 12.83
C GLY A 99 -4.32 -6.06 14.35
N THR A 100 -3.62 -7.10 14.81
CA THR A 100 -3.41 -7.38 16.24
C THR A 100 -2.83 -6.18 16.98
N GLY A 101 -3.47 -5.77 18.08
CA GLY A 101 -3.02 -4.66 18.92
C GLY A 101 -3.37 -3.26 18.39
N LEU A 102 -4.11 -3.17 17.28
CA LEU A 102 -4.74 -1.92 16.84
C LEU A 102 -6.13 -1.80 17.47
N ASP A 103 -6.45 -0.62 17.99
CA ASP A 103 -7.73 -0.32 18.66
C ASP A 103 -8.80 0.25 17.72
N TYR A 104 -8.41 0.79 16.56
CA TYR A 104 -9.28 1.47 15.60
C TYR A 104 -10.19 2.53 16.23
N GLY A 105 -9.69 3.19 17.30
CA GLY A 105 -10.42 4.17 18.08
C GLY A 105 -10.56 5.55 17.43
N GLY A 106 -10.09 5.71 16.19
CA GLY A 106 -10.29 6.91 15.40
C GLY A 106 -11.72 7.02 14.85
N CYS A 107 -12.00 8.14 14.16
CA CYS A 107 -13.31 8.36 13.54
C CYS A 107 -13.62 7.28 12.51
N HIS A 108 -14.88 6.82 12.46
CA HIS A 108 -15.35 5.82 11.50
C HIS A 108 -14.46 4.56 11.49
N TRP A 109 -14.04 4.10 12.67
CA TRP A 109 -13.21 2.90 12.84
C TRP A 109 -11.85 2.98 12.12
N HIS A 110 -11.31 4.19 11.94
CA HIS A 110 -9.97 4.38 11.42
C HIS A 110 -8.92 4.22 12.52
N PRO A 111 -7.65 3.94 12.16
CA PRO A 111 -6.56 3.89 13.12
C PRO A 111 -6.51 5.13 14.02
N SER A 112 -6.40 4.90 15.33
CA SER A 112 -6.18 5.98 16.31
C SER A 112 -4.74 6.52 16.25
N LEU A 113 -4.43 7.55 17.03
CA LEU A 113 -3.05 8.02 17.21
C LEU A 113 -2.14 6.91 17.77
N ALA A 114 -2.66 6.09 18.68
CA ALA A 114 -1.92 4.96 19.24
C ALA A 114 -1.64 3.91 18.16
N ASP A 115 -2.62 3.62 17.32
CA ASP A 115 -2.46 2.71 16.18
C ASP A 115 -1.42 3.22 15.18
N HIS A 116 -1.48 4.50 14.81
CA HIS A 116 -0.51 5.11 13.91
C HIS A 116 0.92 5.04 14.48
N THR A 117 1.07 5.19 15.80
CA THR A 117 2.37 5.03 16.49
C THR A 117 2.88 3.59 16.36
N LEU A 118 2.01 2.61 16.56
CA LEU A 118 2.35 1.19 16.44
C LEU A 118 2.67 0.78 14.99
N ILE A 119 1.86 1.24 14.03
CA ILE A 119 2.07 1.02 12.59
C ILE A 119 3.41 1.63 12.16
N ALA A 120 3.73 2.85 12.61
CA ALA A 120 5.01 3.49 12.33
C ALA A 120 6.21 2.71 12.88
N ALA A 121 6.09 2.16 14.10
CA ALA A 121 7.12 1.31 14.70
C ALA A 121 7.34 0.02 13.89
N ARG A 122 6.25 -0.63 13.47
CA ARG A 122 6.29 -1.84 12.63
C ARG A 122 6.89 -1.57 11.25
N LEU A 123 6.51 -0.45 10.62
CA LEU A 123 7.08 -0.04 9.34
C LEU A 123 8.58 0.22 9.48
N ARG A 124 9.01 0.90 10.54
CA ARG A 124 10.43 1.12 10.83
C ARG A 124 11.18 -0.20 10.92
N SER A 125 10.71 -1.15 11.73
CA SER A 125 11.33 -2.47 11.84
C SER A 125 11.44 -3.18 10.48
N PHE A 126 10.43 -3.07 9.63
CA PHE A 126 10.50 -3.63 8.28
C PHE A 126 11.51 -2.89 7.40
N VAL A 127 11.51 -1.56 7.41
CA VAL A 127 12.43 -0.72 6.63
C VAL A 127 13.89 -0.98 7.01
N ASP A 128 14.18 -1.26 8.27
CA ASP A 128 15.51 -1.63 8.75
C ASP A 128 16.02 -2.96 8.15
N THR A 129 15.15 -3.80 7.59
CA THR A 129 15.55 -5.03 6.87
C THR A 129 15.89 -4.78 5.40
N LEU A 130 15.52 -3.62 4.86
CA LEU A 130 15.73 -3.31 3.45
C LEU A 130 17.19 -2.89 3.20
N PRO A 131 17.76 -3.21 2.03
CA PRO A 131 19.11 -2.80 1.66
C PRO A 131 19.16 -1.33 1.24
N LEU A 132 18.62 -0.43 2.07
CA LEU A 132 18.62 1.01 1.86
C LEU A 132 19.95 1.61 2.34
N ARG A 133 20.43 2.59 1.58
CA ARG A 133 21.53 3.47 1.97
C ARG A 133 21.03 4.88 1.74
N TRP A 134 20.74 5.59 2.83
CA TRP A 134 20.19 6.95 2.83
C TRP A 134 21.23 7.94 2.27
#